data_AF-A0A7M3LWW2-F1
#
_entry.id   AF-A0A7M3LWW2-F1
#
_cell.length_a   1.000
_cell.length_b   1.000
_cell.length_c   1.000
_cell.angle_alpha   90.00
_cell.angle_beta   90.00
_cell.angle_gamma   90.00
#
_symmetry.space_group_name_H-M   'P 1'
#
loop_
_entity.id
_entity.type
_entity.pdbx_description
1 polymer ?
#
loop_
_entity_poly.entity_id
_entity_poly.type
_entity_poly.pdbx_seq_one_letter_code
_entity_poly.pdbx_strand_id
1 'polypeptide(L)'
;MPLPDAASAPVPYALPEGEDCPPRMRPGTFAYDPPEAGERVFRPGFTGASLGLQRAGLNGIVLARADVHGTELTSLPGRRNGCCGLDGCDGPNLVCRGCTAEVATERSDCWTPQEVVLVPTAVEAVATD
;
A
#
# COMPACT_ATOMS: atom_id res chain seq x y z
N MET A 1 -13.71 2.65 8.39
CA MET A 1 -14.69 2.52 7.30
C MET A 1 -14.48 1.18 6.61
N PRO A 2 -15.47 0.58 5.92
CA PRO A 2 -15.18 -0.58 5.07
C PRO A 2 -14.21 -0.15 3.96
N LEU A 3 -13.24 -1.01 3.63
CA LEU A 3 -12.34 -0.78 2.50
C LEU A 3 -13.12 -1.03 1.20
N PRO A 4 -13.26 -0.05 0.29
CA PRO A 4 -13.86 -0.30 -1.02
C PRO A 4 -13.09 -1.38 -1.77
N ASP A 5 -13.79 -2.28 -2.48
CA ASP A 5 -13.10 -3.34 -3.20
C ASP A 5 -12.13 -2.77 -4.24
N ALA A 6 -10.93 -3.36 -4.35
CA ALA A 6 -9.86 -2.83 -5.20
C ALA A 6 -10.26 -2.85 -6.67
N ALA A 7 -11.01 -3.88 -7.10
CA ALA A 7 -11.47 -3.99 -8.48
C ALA A 7 -12.58 -2.99 -8.82
N SER A 8 -13.22 -2.41 -7.80
CA SER A 8 -14.24 -1.36 -7.96
C SER A 8 -13.67 0.06 -7.90
N ALA A 9 -12.42 0.23 -7.44
CA ALA A 9 -11.79 1.53 -7.34
C ALA A 9 -11.36 2.02 -8.74
N PRO A 10 -11.63 3.28 -9.11
CA PRO A 10 -11.15 3.82 -10.36
C PRO A 10 -9.62 3.83 -10.37
N VAL A 11 -9.06 3.65 -11.56
CA VAL A 11 -7.63 3.70 -11.83
C VAL A 11 -7.36 4.77 -12.89
N PRO A 12 -6.22 5.47 -12.85
CA PRO A 12 -6.00 6.62 -13.73
C PRO A 12 -6.18 6.33 -15.23
N TYR A 13 -5.74 5.18 -15.75
CA TYR A 13 -5.87 4.87 -17.19
C TYR A 13 -7.33 4.72 -17.64
N ALA A 14 -8.26 4.48 -16.72
CA ALA A 14 -9.67 4.26 -17.01
C ALA A 14 -10.48 5.56 -16.99
N LEU A 15 -9.86 6.69 -16.62
CA LEU A 15 -10.50 7.99 -16.54
C LEU A 15 -10.23 8.81 -17.82
N PRO A 16 -11.12 9.78 -18.14
CA PRO A 16 -10.85 10.77 -19.18
C PRO A 16 -9.54 11.53 -18.93
N GLU A 17 -8.90 11.96 -20.01
CA GLU A 17 -7.66 12.73 -19.93
C GLU A 17 -7.86 14.04 -19.15
N GLY A 18 -6.96 14.29 -18.19
CA GLY A 18 -7.00 15.49 -17.35
C GLY A 18 -7.89 15.39 -16.10
N GLU A 19 -8.58 14.27 -15.88
CA GLU A 19 -9.29 14.03 -14.63
C GLU A 19 -8.37 13.48 -13.53
N ASP A 20 -8.54 14.01 -12.32
CA ASP A 20 -7.84 13.50 -11.14
C ASP A 20 -8.41 12.15 -10.71
N CYS A 21 -7.55 11.14 -10.60
CA CYS A 21 -7.98 9.85 -10.07
C CYS A 21 -8.20 9.94 -8.56
N PRO A 22 -9.42 9.66 -8.05
CA PRO A 22 -9.67 9.75 -6.63
C PRO A 22 -8.95 8.63 -5.87
N PRO A 23 -8.57 8.87 -4.60
CA PRO A 23 -8.02 7.84 -3.75
C PRO A 23 -9.06 6.76 -3.44
N ARG A 24 -8.62 5.51 -3.28
CA ARG A 24 -9.49 4.38 -2.91
C ARG A 24 -10.16 4.61 -1.55
N MET A 25 -9.41 5.18 -0.61
CA MET A 25 -9.93 5.65 0.66
C MET A 25 -10.19 7.15 0.60
N ARG A 26 -11.33 7.59 1.13
CA ARG A 26 -11.62 9.01 1.29
C ARG A 26 -10.56 9.64 2.22
N PRO A 27 -9.96 10.80 1.88
CA PRO A 27 -9.04 11.50 2.77
C PRO A 27 -9.64 11.76 4.16
N GLY A 28 -8.81 11.65 5.19
CA GLY A 28 -9.22 11.72 6.60
C GLY A 28 -9.92 10.47 7.13
N THR A 29 -9.90 9.37 6.37
CA THR A 29 -10.47 8.08 6.80
C THR A 29 -9.51 6.94 6.55
N PHE A 30 -9.68 5.85 7.29
CA PHE A 30 -8.90 4.63 7.12
C PHE A 30 -9.82 3.41 7.10
N ALA A 31 -9.29 2.33 6.53
CA ALA A 31 -9.88 1.02 6.58
C ALA A 31 -8.80 -0.03 6.89
N TYR A 32 -9.19 -1.10 7.56
CA TYR A 32 -8.36 -2.29 7.62
C TYR A 32 -8.63 -3.10 6.35
N ASP A 33 -7.57 -3.47 5.63
CA ASP A 33 -7.69 -4.45 4.57
C ASP A 33 -7.89 -5.81 5.23
N PRO A 34 -9.06 -6.46 5.07
CA PRO A 34 -9.33 -7.70 5.76
C PRO A 34 -8.35 -8.79 5.31
N PRO A 35 -7.94 -9.72 6.19
CA PRO A 35 -7.03 -10.80 5.84
C PRO A 35 -7.51 -11.65 4.64
N GLU A 36 -8.82 -11.62 4.36
CA GLU A 36 -9.52 -12.25 3.25
C GLU A 36 -9.18 -11.63 1.87
N ALA A 37 -8.84 -10.34 1.81
CA ALA A 37 -8.35 -9.69 0.58
C ALA A 37 -6.91 -10.11 0.26
N GLY A 38 -6.16 -10.50 1.30
CA GLY A 38 -4.81 -11.02 1.21
C GLY A 38 -4.66 -12.44 0.67
N GLU A 39 -5.78 -13.10 0.39
CA GLU A 39 -5.82 -14.50 0.02
C GLU A 39 -5.29 -14.83 -1.38
N ARG A 40 -4.97 -13.80 -2.18
CA ARG A 40 -4.61 -13.94 -3.60
C ARG A 40 -3.16 -13.57 -3.93
N VAL A 41 -2.37 -13.12 -2.96
CA VAL A 41 -0.96 -12.74 -3.17
C VAL A 41 -0.08 -13.67 -2.36
N PHE A 42 1.00 -14.13 -2.97
CA PHE A 42 1.86 -15.18 -2.46
C PHE A 42 3.31 -14.72 -2.53
N ARG A 43 4.05 -14.79 -1.42
CA ARG A 43 5.48 -14.47 -1.35
C ARG A 43 6.29 -15.71 -0.99
N PRO A 44 7.53 -15.85 -1.48
CA PRO A 44 8.45 -16.85 -0.98
C PRO A 44 8.68 -16.62 0.52
N GLY A 45 8.49 -17.64 1.34
CA GLY A 45 8.71 -17.59 2.78
C GLY A 45 9.18 -18.94 3.30
N PHE A 46 9.92 -18.94 4.41
CA PHE A 46 10.45 -20.17 4.98
C PHE A 46 9.55 -20.68 6.11
N THR A 47 9.20 -21.96 6.09
CA THR A 47 8.61 -22.67 7.24
C THR A 47 9.60 -23.74 7.70
N GLY A 48 10.43 -23.41 8.69
CA GLY A 48 11.60 -24.22 9.04
C GLY A 48 12.65 -24.16 7.94
N ALA A 49 13.19 -25.31 7.52
CA ALA A 49 14.18 -25.40 6.44
C ALA A 49 13.57 -25.42 5.02
N SER A 50 12.24 -25.34 4.90
CA SER A 50 11.53 -25.47 3.63
C SER A 50 11.19 -24.10 3.06
N LEU A 51 11.60 -23.85 1.81
CA LEU A 51 11.09 -22.73 1.01
C LEU A 51 9.66 -23.04 0.59
N GLY A 52 8.71 -22.27 1.10
CA GLY A 52 7.29 -22.37 0.79
C GLY A 52 6.74 -21.06 0.23
N LEU A 53 5.47 -21.11 -0.15
CA LEU A 53 4.74 -19.94 -0.61
C LEU A 53 3.87 -19.45 0.56
N GLN A 54 4.25 -18.34 1.19
CA GLN A 54 3.47 -17.71 2.25
C GLN A 54 2.44 -16.75 1.65
N ARG A 55 1.24 -16.73 2.23
CA ARG A 55 0.17 -15.80 1.83
C ARG A 55 0.59 -14.38 2.23
N ALA A 56 0.79 -13.53 1.24
CA ALA A 56 1.16 -12.14 1.39
C ALA A 56 -0.10 -11.28 1.34
N GLY A 57 -0.93 -11.39 2.38
CA GLY A 57 -1.98 -10.41 2.55
C GLY A 57 -1.39 -9.03 2.77
N LEU A 58 -1.95 -8.02 2.11
CA LEU A 58 -1.90 -6.68 2.64
C LEU A 58 -2.78 -6.70 3.90
N ASN A 59 -2.26 -7.22 5.01
CA ASN A 59 -2.99 -7.27 6.28
C ASN A 59 -2.94 -5.86 6.94
N GLY A 60 -3.14 -4.80 6.16
CA GLY A 60 -2.67 -3.45 6.46
C GLY A 60 -3.78 -2.45 6.79
N ILE A 61 -3.35 -1.28 7.28
CA ILE A 61 -4.21 -0.10 7.37
C ILE A 61 -4.08 0.66 6.05
N VAL A 62 -5.19 0.83 5.36
CA VAL A 62 -5.26 1.54 4.08
C VAL A 62 -5.67 2.99 4.31
N LEU A 63 -4.92 3.90 3.68
CA LEU A 63 -5.04 5.34 3.79
C LEU A 63 -5.10 5.98 2.41
N ALA A 64 -5.66 7.19 2.32
CA ALA A 64 -5.40 8.04 1.17
C ALA A 64 -3.95 8.51 1.21
N ARG A 65 -3.30 8.63 0.04
CA ARG A 65 -1.92 9.14 -0.06
C ARG A 65 -1.74 10.51 0.61
N ALA A 66 -2.75 11.37 0.49
CA ALA A 66 -2.74 12.71 1.09
C ALA A 66 -2.69 12.70 2.63
N ASP A 67 -3.09 11.61 3.28
CA ASP A 67 -3.07 11.47 4.74
C ASP A 67 -1.72 10.95 5.28
N VAL A 68 -0.78 10.61 4.40
CA VAL A 68 0.52 10.05 4.76
C VAL A 68 1.57 11.15 4.81
N HIS A 69 2.17 11.32 5.98
CA HIS A 69 3.19 12.32 6.25
C HIS A 69 4.39 11.71 6.96
N GLY A 70 5.54 12.40 6.93
CA GLY A 70 6.74 11.95 7.62
C GLY A 70 7.39 10.70 7.01
N THR A 71 7.03 10.37 5.77
CA THR A 71 7.64 9.28 5.00
C THR A 71 8.49 9.81 3.85
N GLU A 72 9.44 8.99 3.42
CA GLU A 72 10.24 9.22 2.22
C GLU A 72 10.24 7.94 1.38
N LEU A 73 10.60 8.04 0.09
CA LEU A 73 10.76 6.84 -0.75
C LEU A 73 11.98 6.04 -0.29
N THR A 74 11.85 4.71 -0.33
CA THR A 74 12.99 3.81 -0.10
C THR A 74 14.14 4.08 -1.07
N SER A 75 15.37 3.88 -0.61
CA SER A 75 16.57 3.96 -1.47
C SER A 75 16.71 2.77 -2.42
N LEU A 76 15.93 1.70 -2.19
CA LEU A 76 15.94 0.49 -3.01
C LEU A 76 15.25 0.75 -4.37
N PRO A 77 15.99 0.84 -5.49
CA PRO A 77 15.41 1.18 -6.78
C PRO A 77 14.38 0.15 -7.25
N GLY A 78 14.61 -1.15 -6.98
CA GLY A 78 13.70 -2.22 -7.35
C GLY A 78 12.35 -2.22 -6.61
N ARG A 79 12.10 -1.25 -5.72
CA ARG A 79 10.80 -1.05 -5.06
C ARG A 79 10.08 0.23 -5.48
N ARG A 80 10.65 0.95 -6.47
CA ARG A 80 10.10 2.21 -6.99
C ARG A 80 9.62 2.05 -8.44
N ASN A 81 9.14 0.86 -8.76
CA ASN A 81 8.67 0.52 -10.10
C ASN A 81 7.29 1.13 -10.37
N GLY A 82 6.99 1.29 -11.67
CA GLY A 82 5.73 1.81 -12.19
C GLY A 82 5.94 2.76 -13.37
N CYS A 83 4.85 3.15 -14.02
CA CYS A 83 4.87 3.99 -15.22
C CYS A 83 4.59 5.47 -14.90
N CYS A 84 3.46 5.74 -14.26
CA CYS A 84 2.98 7.09 -13.93
C CYS A 84 3.07 7.39 -12.43
N GLY A 85 3.45 6.38 -11.65
CA GLY A 85 3.55 6.41 -10.19
C GLY A 85 4.15 5.10 -9.70
N LEU A 86 3.88 4.72 -8.46
CA LEU A 86 4.40 3.49 -7.86
C LEU A 86 3.41 2.34 -8.04
N ASP A 87 3.86 1.19 -8.55
CA ASP A 87 3.00 0.00 -8.70
C ASP A 87 2.72 -0.70 -7.36
N GLY A 88 3.64 -0.56 -6.39
CA GLY A 88 3.59 -1.19 -5.07
C GLY A 88 3.75 -2.71 -5.09
N CYS A 89 4.24 -3.30 -6.17
CA CYS A 89 4.32 -4.76 -6.35
C CYS A 89 5.50 -5.40 -5.60
N ASP A 90 6.59 -4.67 -5.42
CA ASP A 90 7.87 -5.21 -4.92
C ASP A 90 8.12 -4.99 -3.42
N GLY A 91 7.05 -4.74 -2.66
CA GLY A 91 7.10 -4.57 -1.20
C GLY A 91 7.03 -3.11 -0.74
N PRO A 92 7.36 -2.83 0.54
CA PRO A 92 7.32 -1.47 1.08
C PRO A 92 8.24 -0.52 0.32
N ASN A 93 7.66 0.59 -0.15
CA ASN A 93 8.35 1.62 -0.92
C ASN A 93 8.40 2.98 -0.20
N LEU A 94 7.76 3.07 0.98
CA LEU A 94 7.84 4.20 1.89
C LEU A 94 8.57 3.81 3.17
N VAL A 95 9.52 4.65 3.57
CA VAL A 95 10.28 4.55 4.82
C VAL A 95 9.94 5.70 5.76
N CYS A 96 10.04 5.47 7.06
CA CYS A 96 9.93 6.52 8.06
C CYS A 96 11.11 7.50 7.92
N ARG A 97 10.82 8.80 7.80
CA ARG A 97 11.86 9.84 7.70
C ARG A 97 12.78 9.91 8.91
N GLY A 98 12.30 9.51 10.09
CA GLY A 98 13.06 9.57 11.34
C GLY A 98 14.01 8.38 11.56
N CYS A 99 13.54 7.15 11.31
CA CYS A 99 14.29 5.93 11.65
C CYS A 99 14.60 5.04 10.44
N THR A 100 14.18 5.42 9.23
CA THR A 100 14.38 4.68 7.97
C THR A 100 13.72 3.30 7.88
N ALA A 101 12.92 2.92 8.88
CA ALA A 101 12.15 1.67 8.85
C ALA A 101 11.14 1.68 7.69
N GLU A 102 10.97 0.53 7.04
CA GLU A 102 9.97 0.31 5.99
C GLU A 102 8.57 0.26 6.61
N VAL A 103 7.75 1.28 6.35
CA VAL A 103 6.48 1.48 7.07
C VAL A 103 5.24 1.36 6.21
N ALA A 104 5.36 1.50 4.88
CA ALA A 104 4.19 1.42 4.00
C ALA A 104 4.53 1.09 2.53
N THR A 105 3.51 0.68 1.79
CA THR A 105 3.50 0.55 0.34
C THR A 105 2.50 1.54 -0.26
N GLU A 106 2.98 2.50 -1.03
CA GLU A 106 2.17 3.35 -1.91
C GLU A 106 1.88 2.63 -3.22
N ARG A 107 0.61 2.69 -3.66
CA ARG A 107 0.17 2.40 -5.03
C ARG A 107 -0.37 3.69 -5.64
N SER A 108 0.29 4.14 -6.69
CA SER A 108 -0.06 5.37 -7.42
C SER A 108 0.16 5.26 -8.93
N ASP A 109 0.54 4.09 -9.44
CA ASP A 109 0.67 3.88 -10.90
C ASP A 109 -0.68 4.00 -11.63
N CYS A 110 -0.64 4.24 -12.93
CA CYS A 110 -1.83 4.51 -13.74
C CYS A 110 -2.81 3.34 -13.80
N TRP A 111 -2.36 2.13 -13.47
CA TRP A 111 -3.16 0.90 -13.49
C TRP A 111 -3.52 0.35 -12.12
N THR A 112 -3.15 1.05 -11.05
CA THR A 112 -3.47 0.66 -9.68
C THR A 112 -4.44 1.65 -9.02
N PRO A 113 -5.25 1.19 -8.05
CA PRO A 113 -5.97 2.10 -7.18
C PRO A 113 -4.99 3.02 -6.44
N GLN A 114 -5.38 4.28 -6.26
CA GLN A 114 -4.57 5.27 -5.57
C GLN A 114 -4.71 5.08 -4.04
N GLU A 115 -3.68 4.57 -3.37
CA GLU A 115 -3.72 4.27 -1.93
C GLU A 115 -2.34 4.10 -1.30
N VAL A 116 -2.29 4.13 0.03
CA VAL A 116 -1.13 3.70 0.82
C VAL A 116 -1.55 2.66 1.83
N VAL A 117 -0.78 1.58 1.93
CA VAL A 117 -1.01 0.49 2.88
C VAL A 117 0.12 0.42 3.88
N LEU A 118 -0.18 0.64 5.16
CA LEU A 118 0.80 0.55 6.25
C LEU A 118 1.20 -0.90 6.51
N VAL A 119 2.47 -1.11 6.84
CA VAL A 119 3.04 -2.38 7.31
C VAL A 119 2.68 -2.53 8.81
N PRO A 120 1.76 -3.42 9.20
CA PRO A 120 1.21 -3.46 10.56
C PRO A 120 2.24 -3.73 11.65
N THR A 121 3.31 -4.46 11.32
CA THR A 121 4.37 -4.80 12.25
C THR A 121 5.42 -3.69 12.40
N ALA A 122 5.33 -2.64 11.60
CA ALA A 122 6.28 -1.52 11.59
C ALA A 122 5.67 -0.21 12.11
N VAL A 123 4.37 -0.20 12.41
CA VAL A 123 3.64 0.98 12.90
C VAL A 123 2.76 0.62 14.09
N GLU A 124 2.50 1.59 14.96
CA GLU A 124 1.50 1.47 16.02
C GLU A 124 0.55 2.68 15.97
N ALA A 125 -0.71 2.46 16.35
CA ALA A 125 -1.66 3.55 16.48
C ALA A 125 -1.40 4.28 17.81
N VAL A 126 -1.19 5.59 17.72
CA VAL A 126 -1.03 6.45 18.89
C VAL A 126 -2.26 7.35 19.03
N ALA A 127 -2.74 7.52 20.27
CA ALA A 127 -3.74 8.54 20.55
C ALA A 127 -3.11 9.92 20.36
N THR A 128 -3.88 10.84 19.79
CA THR A 128 -3.53 12.26 19.76
C THR A 128 -4.28 12.96 20.89
N ASP A 129 -3.56 13.77 21.67
CA ASP A 129 -4.13 14.61 22.73
C ASP A 129 -4.98 15.77 22.17
#